data_AF-A0A7Y5TGW1-F1
#
_entry.id   AF-A0A7Y5TGW1-F1
#
_cell.length_a   1.000
_cell.length_b   1.000
_cell.length_c   1.000
_cell.angle_alpha   90.00
_cell.angle_beta   90.00
_cell.angle_gamma   90.00
#
_symmetry.space_group_name_H-M   'P 1'
#
loop_
_entity.id
_entity.type
_entity.pdbx_description
1 polymer ?
#
loop_
_entity_poly.entity_id
_entity_poly.type
_entity_poly.pdbx_seq_one_letter_code
_entity_poly.pdbx_strand_id
1 'polypeptide(L)'
;MILHLRAAVEQLYAALPSRFTPLRSELVAQAKKAGDKELAASIGALRKPTVAAWAVNHFVREHADELEDFHEFAELLREAQRTLDADQLRLLGRERSRRVDAIGDRIAEEAAAAGQKLGAGVAQEVRDTLTALIADEDAE
;
A
#
# COMPACT_ATOMS: atom_id res chain seq x y z
N MET A 1 15.07 14.71 20.31
CA MET A 1 13.76 14.48 19.65
C MET A 1 13.14 13.28 20.35
N ILE A 2 11.97 13.43 20.95
CA ILE A 2 11.27 12.30 21.59
C ILE A 2 10.69 11.47 20.43
N LEU A 3 11.11 10.21 20.32
CA LEU A 3 10.56 9.28 19.33
C LEU A 3 9.17 8.83 19.83
N HIS A 4 8.17 8.87 18.95
CA HIS A 4 6.84 8.31 19.22
C HIS A 4 6.52 7.19 18.22
N LEU A 5 5.67 6.24 18.61
CA LEU A 5 5.39 5.04 17.82
C LEU A 5 4.93 5.36 16.40
N ARG A 6 4.04 6.35 16.23
CA ARG A 6 3.55 6.79 14.91
C ARG A 6 4.69 7.24 13.98
N ALA A 7 5.60 8.07 14.48
CA ALA A 7 6.74 8.54 13.70
C ALA A 7 7.70 7.39 13.33
N ALA A 8 7.87 6.40 14.22
CA ALA A 8 8.65 5.20 13.93
C ALA A 8 7.99 4.33 12.85
N VAL A 9 6.66 4.17 12.89
CA VAL A 9 5.86 3.49 11.86
C VAL A 9 6.04 4.19 10.52
N GLU A 10 5.83 5.52 10.47
CA GLU A 10 5.97 6.31 9.23
C GLU A 10 7.37 6.15 8.62
N GLN A 11 8.43 6.27 9.43
CA GLN A 11 9.81 6.08 8.95
C GLN A 11 10.08 4.66 8.45
N LEU A 12 9.59 3.64 9.15
CA LEU A 12 9.82 2.24 8.79
C LEU A 12 9.14 1.86 7.49
N TYR A 13 7.89 2.26 7.31
CA TYR A 13 7.11 1.90 6.13
C TYR A 13 7.36 2.83 4.93
N ALA A 14 8.05 3.96 5.11
CA ALA A 14 8.58 4.76 4.02
C ALA A 14 9.96 4.26 3.53
N ALA A 15 10.68 3.46 4.32
CA ALA A 15 11.98 2.95 3.95
C ALA A 15 11.88 1.85 2.86
N LEU A 16 12.94 1.71 2.05
CA LEU A 16 13.09 0.59 1.12
C LEU A 16 12.97 -0.76 1.88
N PRO A 17 12.50 -1.85 1.23
CA PRO A 17 12.35 -3.15 1.89
C PRO A 17 13.67 -3.68 2.47
N SER A 18 14.79 -3.34 1.85
CA SER A 18 16.14 -3.68 2.32
C SER A 18 16.56 -2.90 3.58
N ARG A 19 16.02 -1.69 3.78
CA ARG A 19 16.31 -0.80 4.91
C ARG A 19 15.40 -1.01 6.12
N PHE A 20 14.27 -1.69 5.96
CA PHE A 20 13.31 -1.91 7.05
C PHE A 20 13.96 -2.52 8.31
N THR A 21 14.65 -3.66 8.18
CA THR A 21 15.23 -4.36 9.34
C THR A 21 16.37 -3.57 10.01
N PRO A 22 17.34 -3.00 9.27
CA PRO A 22 18.35 -2.11 9.84
C PRO A 22 17.72 -0.92 10.59
N LEU A 23 16.80 -0.20 9.94
CA LEU A 23 16.16 0.97 10.51
C LEU A 23 15.34 0.62 11.77
N ARG A 24 14.62 -0.50 11.76
CA ARG A 24 13.87 -0.97 12.95
C ARG A 24 14.81 -1.20 14.13
N SER A 25 15.98 -1.76 13.85
CA SER A 25 16.98 -2.05 14.88
C SER A 25 17.58 -0.75 15.45
N GLU A 26 17.83 0.24 14.61
CA GLU A 26 18.28 1.58 15.00
C GLU A 26 17.24 2.30 15.87
N LEU A 27 15.96 2.31 15.46
CA LEU A 27 14.87 2.93 16.21
C LEU A 27 14.61 2.25 17.56
N VAL A 28 14.67 0.92 17.62
CA VAL A 28 14.60 0.16 18.88
C VAL A 28 15.76 0.55 19.81
N ALA A 29 16.98 0.68 19.28
CA ALA A 29 18.14 1.07 20.08
C ALA A 29 18.00 2.51 20.60
N GLN A 30 17.45 3.43 19.81
CA GLN A 30 17.16 4.80 20.24
C GLN A 30 16.12 4.85 21.36
N ALA A 31 15.01 4.14 21.23
CA ALA A 31 13.99 4.05 22.28
C ALA A 31 14.56 3.49 23.61
N LYS A 32 15.40 2.44 23.53
CA LYS A 32 16.11 1.90 24.70
C LYS A 32 17.04 2.92 25.35
N LYS A 33 17.80 3.69 24.56
CA LYS A 33 18.69 4.76 25.07
C LYS A 33 17.91 5.88 25.75
N ALA A 34 16.69 6.14 25.31
CA ALA A 34 15.77 7.10 25.93
C ALA A 34 15.06 6.55 27.19
N GLY A 35 15.28 5.28 27.55
CA GLY A 35 14.63 4.64 28.69
C GLY A 35 13.22 4.10 28.42
N ASP A 36 12.73 4.24 27.18
CA ASP A 36 11.38 3.83 26.80
C ASP A 36 11.35 2.37 26.30
N LYS A 37 11.17 1.45 27.25
CA LYS A 37 11.15 0.01 26.99
C LYS A 37 9.88 -0.43 26.25
N GLU A 38 8.76 0.24 26.50
CA GLU A 38 7.47 -0.10 25.87
C GLU A 38 7.50 0.27 24.39
N LEU A 39 7.93 1.50 24.07
CA LEU A 39 8.11 1.93 22.68
C LEU A 39 9.11 1.02 21.94
N ALA A 40 10.22 0.64 22.58
CA ALA A 40 11.19 -0.27 21.99
C ALA A 40 10.57 -1.65 21.65
N ALA A 41 9.69 -2.16 22.51
CA ALA A 41 8.96 -3.42 22.26
C ALA A 41 7.96 -3.26 21.11
N SER A 42 7.17 -2.18 21.11
CA SER A 42 6.21 -1.88 20.04
C SER A 42 6.88 -1.74 18.67
N ILE A 43 8.00 -1.00 18.58
CA ILE A 43 8.77 -0.87 17.34
C ILE A 43 9.35 -2.23 16.91
N GLY A 44 9.87 -3.01 17.86
CA GLY A 44 10.42 -4.34 17.58
C GLY A 44 9.40 -5.35 17.05
N ALA A 45 8.13 -5.20 17.44
CA ALA A 45 7.02 -6.04 17.01
C ALA A 45 6.53 -5.72 15.59
N LEU A 46 6.86 -4.55 15.03
CA LEU A 46 6.44 -4.15 13.68
C LEU A 46 6.99 -5.10 12.63
N ARG A 47 6.11 -5.67 11.81
CA ARG A 47 6.49 -6.65 10.78
C ARG A 47 6.95 -5.93 9.52
N LYS A 48 7.97 -6.50 8.88
CA LYS A 48 8.40 -6.09 7.54
C LYS A 48 7.25 -6.34 6.56
N PRO A 49 6.85 -5.35 5.73
CA PRO A 49 5.81 -5.55 4.73
C PRO A 49 6.29 -6.52 3.63
N THR A 50 5.34 -7.13 2.89
CA THR A 50 5.67 -7.80 1.63
C THR A 50 6.17 -6.75 0.62
N VAL A 51 6.85 -7.20 -0.44
CA VAL A 51 7.34 -6.27 -1.47
C VAL A 51 6.16 -5.62 -2.21
N ALA A 52 5.08 -6.35 -2.46
CA ALA A 52 3.86 -5.80 -3.06
C ALA A 52 3.23 -4.73 -2.17
N ALA A 53 3.05 -5.02 -0.88
CA ALA A 53 2.51 -4.06 0.08
C ALA A 53 3.40 -2.81 0.22
N TRP A 54 4.73 -2.97 0.20
CA TRP A 54 5.64 -1.82 0.16
C TRP A 54 5.45 -0.99 -1.10
N ALA A 55 5.37 -1.62 -2.29
CA ALA A 55 5.26 -0.91 -3.56
C ALA A 55 3.96 -0.09 -3.65
N VAL A 56 2.83 -0.69 -3.24
CA VAL A 56 1.54 0.02 -3.15
C VAL A 56 1.63 1.19 -2.16
N ASN A 57 2.13 0.96 -0.95
CA ASN A 57 2.26 2.02 0.05
C ASN A 57 3.21 3.15 -0.37
N HIS A 58 4.25 2.82 -1.12
CA HIS A 58 5.18 3.80 -1.66
C HIS A 58 4.48 4.70 -2.68
N PHE A 59 3.77 4.10 -3.63
CA PHE A 59 3.00 4.82 -4.63
C PHE A 59 1.94 5.72 -3.99
N VAL A 60 1.12 5.19 -3.07
CA VAL A 60 0.06 5.95 -2.37
C VAL A 60 0.60 7.20 -1.67
N ARG A 61 1.84 7.17 -1.15
CA ARG A 61 2.43 8.32 -0.45
C ARG A 61 2.81 9.46 -1.38
N GLU A 62 3.23 9.13 -2.60
CA GLU A 62 3.66 10.12 -3.60
C GLU A 62 2.49 10.55 -4.51
N HIS A 63 1.48 9.69 -4.67
CA HIS A 63 0.36 9.81 -5.63
C HIS A 63 -1.00 9.63 -4.95
N ALA A 64 -1.20 10.27 -3.79
CA ALA A 64 -2.42 10.11 -2.99
C ALA A 64 -3.70 10.57 -3.72
N ASP A 65 -3.58 11.59 -4.56
CA ASP A 65 -4.64 12.14 -5.41
C ASP A 65 -5.12 11.14 -6.47
N GLU A 66 -4.23 10.30 -6.98
CA GLU A 66 -4.57 9.35 -8.05
C GLU A 66 -5.42 8.16 -7.58
N LEU A 67 -5.51 7.96 -6.26
CA LEU A 67 -6.36 6.95 -5.65
C LEU A 67 -7.74 7.49 -5.29
N GLU A 68 -7.96 8.81 -5.34
CA GLU A 68 -9.29 9.40 -5.11
C GLU A 68 -10.26 8.97 -6.22
N ASP A 69 -9.77 8.88 -7.46
CA ASP A 69 -10.48 8.36 -8.64
C ASP A 69 -10.97 6.90 -8.48
N PHE A 70 -10.35 6.12 -7.59
CA PHE A 70 -10.76 4.73 -7.32
C PHE A 70 -12.04 4.67 -6.49
N HIS A 71 -12.24 5.64 -5.60
CA HIS A 71 -13.42 5.69 -4.75
C HIS A 71 -14.68 5.98 -5.57
N GLU A 72 -14.63 6.98 -6.46
CA GLU A 72 -15.74 7.30 -7.37
C GLU A 72 -16.08 6.12 -8.29
N PHE A 73 -15.07 5.43 -8.80
CA PHE A 73 -15.27 4.27 -9.65
C PHE A 73 -15.88 3.08 -8.88
N ALA A 74 -15.49 2.88 -7.62
CA ALA A 74 -16.09 1.87 -6.75
C ALA A 74 -17.57 2.16 -6.47
N GLU A 75 -17.97 3.43 -6.31
CA GLU A 75 -19.40 3.82 -6.19
C GLU A 75 -20.21 3.46 -7.44
N LEU A 76 -19.67 3.68 -8.64
CA LEU A 76 -20.33 3.29 -9.88
C LEU A 76 -20.53 1.77 -9.98
N LEU A 77 -19.54 0.99 -9.56
CA LEU A 77 -19.65 -0.46 -9.48
C LEU A 77 -20.72 -0.89 -8.48
N ARG A 78 -20.75 -0.28 -7.29
CA ARG A 78 -21.78 -0.53 -6.27
C ARG A 78 -23.18 -0.25 -6.80
N GLU A 79 -23.37 0.87 -7.49
CA GLU A 79 -24.68 1.20 -8.05
C GLU A 79 -25.13 0.18 -9.11
N ALA A 80 -24.23 -0.22 -10.01
CA ALA A 80 -24.54 -1.23 -11.02
C ALA A 80 -24.86 -2.61 -10.39
N GLN A 81 -24.22 -2.95 -9.27
CA GLN A 81 -24.53 -4.17 -8.51
C GLN A 81 -25.92 -4.07 -7.85
N ARG A 82 -26.25 -2.93 -7.23
CA ARG A 82 -27.55 -2.69 -6.59
C ARG A 82 -28.71 -2.75 -7.58
N THR A 83 -28.53 -2.24 -8.79
CA THR A 83 -29.56 -2.23 -9.84
C THR A 83 -29.61 -3.51 -10.66
N LEU A 84 -28.68 -4.45 -10.44
CA LEU A 84 -28.52 -5.70 -11.20
C LEU A 84 -28.37 -5.47 -12.72
N ASP A 85 -27.76 -4.35 -13.12
CA ASP A 85 -27.53 -4.02 -14.52
C ASP A 85 -26.34 -4.83 -15.07
N ALA A 86 -26.64 -5.97 -15.69
CA ALA A 86 -25.63 -6.89 -16.21
C ALA A 86 -24.74 -6.27 -17.30
N ASP A 87 -25.24 -5.31 -18.09
CA ASP A 87 -24.47 -4.71 -19.17
C ASP A 87 -23.56 -3.60 -18.64
N GLN A 88 -24.06 -2.81 -17.67
CA GLN A 88 -23.24 -1.86 -16.92
C GLN A 88 -22.15 -2.58 -16.12
N LEU A 89 -22.45 -3.69 -15.46
CA LEU A 89 -21.47 -4.52 -14.74
C LEU A 89 -20.37 -5.05 -15.67
N ARG A 90 -20.71 -5.50 -16.88
CA ARG A 90 -19.72 -5.93 -17.89
C ARG A 90 -18.83 -4.78 -18.35
N LEU A 91 -19.41 -3.59 -18.55
CA LEU A 91 -18.65 -2.40 -18.95
C LEU A 91 -17.68 -1.97 -17.85
N LEU A 92 -18.19 -1.80 -16.63
CA LEU A 92 -17.40 -1.41 -15.47
C LEU A 92 -16.35 -2.48 -15.12
N GLY A 93 -16.65 -3.77 -15.27
CA GLY A 93 -15.66 -4.83 -15.08
C GLY A 93 -14.44 -4.72 -16.01
N ARG A 94 -14.65 -4.35 -17.28
CA ARG A 94 -13.55 -4.10 -18.24
C ARG A 94 -12.77 -2.84 -17.87
N GLU A 95 -13.46 -1.78 -17.46
CA GLU A 95 -12.83 -0.54 -17.05
C GLU A 95 -11.98 -0.72 -15.78
N ARG A 96 -12.47 -1.52 -14.83
CA ARG A 96 -11.72 -1.91 -13.63
C ARG A 96 -10.39 -2.56 -14.00
N SER A 97 -10.42 -3.56 -14.89
CA SER A 97 -9.19 -4.24 -15.33
C SER A 97 -8.20 -3.26 -15.91
N ARG A 98 -8.63 -2.37 -16.80
CA ARG A 98 -7.75 -1.36 -17.43
C ARG A 98 -7.12 -0.42 -16.42
N ARG A 99 -7.89 0.05 -15.44
CA ARG A 99 -7.40 0.95 -14.39
C ARG A 99 -6.40 0.24 -13.46
N VAL A 100 -6.71 -0.98 -13.05
CA VAL A 100 -5.82 -1.82 -12.25
C VAL A 100 -4.51 -2.09 -12.99
N ASP A 101 -4.57 -2.41 -14.28
CA ASP A 101 -3.38 -2.65 -15.10
C ASP A 101 -2.54 -1.37 -15.21
N ALA A 102 -3.17 -0.23 -15.52
CA ALA A 102 -2.48 1.06 -15.64
C ALA A 102 -1.78 1.48 -14.34
N ILE A 103 -2.46 1.39 -13.19
CA ILE A 103 -1.84 1.71 -11.90
C ILE A 103 -0.78 0.68 -11.53
N GLY A 104 -1.05 -0.61 -11.75
CA GLY A 104 -0.09 -1.68 -11.46
C GLY A 104 1.23 -1.50 -12.23
N ASP A 105 1.16 -1.07 -13.49
CA ASP A 105 2.33 -0.79 -14.31
C ASP A 105 3.11 0.42 -13.79
N ARG A 106 2.42 1.50 -13.37
CA ARG A 106 3.06 2.67 -12.76
C ARG A 106 3.72 2.36 -11.42
N ILE A 107 3.07 1.58 -10.56
CA ILE A 107 3.67 1.10 -9.31
C ILE A 107 4.96 0.32 -9.60
N ALA A 108 4.98 -0.51 -10.65
CA ALA A 108 6.17 -1.25 -11.03
C ALA A 108 7.29 -0.33 -11.55
N GLU A 109 6.95 0.71 -12.31
CA GLU A 109 7.90 1.72 -12.80
C GLU A 109 8.52 2.53 -11.64
N GLU A 110 7.72 3.02 -10.70
CA GLU A 110 8.20 3.76 -9.53
C GLU A 110 9.02 2.89 -8.58
N ALA A 111 8.57 1.66 -8.33
CA ALA A 111 9.34 0.70 -7.57
C ALA A 111 10.72 0.45 -8.22
N ALA A 112 10.77 0.33 -9.55
CA ALA A 112 12.03 0.20 -10.27
C ALA A 112 12.90 1.47 -10.19
N ALA A 113 12.30 2.66 -10.27
CA ALA A 113 13.00 3.94 -10.08
C ALA A 113 13.59 4.08 -8.67
N ALA A 114 12.90 3.56 -7.65
CA ALA A 114 13.37 3.44 -6.27
C ALA A 114 14.40 2.30 -6.05
N GLY A 115 14.78 1.57 -7.11
CA GLY A 115 15.79 0.50 -7.07
C GLY A 115 15.24 -0.88 -6.67
N GLN A 116 13.92 -1.05 -6.60
CA GLN A 116 13.24 -2.30 -6.24
C GLN A 116 12.43 -2.83 -7.43
N LYS A 117 13.07 -3.61 -8.31
CA LYS A 117 12.35 -4.26 -9.42
C LYS A 117 11.37 -5.29 -8.90
N LEU A 118 10.13 -5.24 -9.41
CA LEU A 118 9.08 -6.21 -9.08
C LEU A 118 9.17 -7.41 -10.03
N GLY A 119 9.20 -8.62 -9.48
CA GLY A 119 9.03 -9.84 -10.27
C GLY A 119 7.57 -10.03 -10.67
N ALA A 120 7.31 -10.88 -11.68
CA ALA A 120 5.97 -11.10 -12.22
C ALA A 120 4.93 -11.47 -11.14
N GLY A 121 5.28 -12.34 -10.20
CA GLY A 121 4.38 -12.71 -9.10
C GLY A 121 4.07 -11.56 -8.15
N VAL A 122 5.04 -10.69 -7.87
CA VAL A 122 4.85 -9.50 -7.02
C VAL A 122 4.02 -8.45 -7.74
N ALA A 123 4.25 -8.27 -9.05
CA ALA A 123 3.42 -7.38 -9.87
C ALA A 123 1.96 -7.86 -9.93
N GLN A 124 1.73 -9.18 -9.96
CA GLN A 124 0.37 -9.72 -9.86
C GLN A 124 -0.24 -9.48 -8.47
N GLU A 125 0.49 -9.72 -7.39
CA GLU A 125 0.03 -9.44 -6.02
C GLU A 125 -0.35 -7.96 -5.82
N VAL A 126 0.38 -7.03 -6.46
CA VAL A 126 0.00 -5.61 -6.51
C VAL A 126 -1.36 -5.42 -7.18
N ARG A 127 -1.57 -5.98 -8.38
CA ARG A 127 -2.85 -5.85 -9.11
C ARG A 127 -4.01 -6.50 -8.36
N ASP A 128 -3.77 -7.62 -7.69
CA ASP A 128 -4.78 -8.28 -6.84
C ASP A 128 -5.15 -7.39 -5.65
N THR A 129 -4.17 -6.72 -5.03
CA THR A 129 -4.39 -5.74 -3.96
C THR A 129 -5.21 -4.54 -4.44
N LEU A 130 -4.89 -3.99 -5.61
CA LEU A 130 -5.67 -2.88 -6.21
C LEU A 130 -7.10 -3.31 -6.56
N THR A 131 -7.26 -4.54 -7.06
CA THR A 131 -8.58 -5.10 -7.34
C THR A 131 -9.39 -5.25 -6.07
N ALA A 132 -8.77 -5.73 -4.99
CA ALA A 132 -9.39 -5.82 -3.68
C ALA A 132 -9.78 -4.44 -3.17
N LEU A 133 -8.92 -3.41 -3.30
CA LEU A 133 -9.24 -2.04 -2.90
C LEU A 133 -10.49 -1.47 -3.60
N ILE A 134 -10.69 -1.76 -4.89
CA ILE A 134 -11.89 -1.35 -5.63
C ILE A 134 -13.12 -2.17 -5.22
N ALA A 135 -12.90 -3.44 -4.86
CA ALA A 135 -13.97 -4.37 -4.53
C ALA A 135 -14.38 -4.34 -3.05
N ASP A 136 -13.53 -3.78 -2.16
CA ASP A 136 -13.79 -3.78 -0.72
C ASP A 136 -15.00 -2.90 -0.43
N GLU A 137 -16.01 -3.53 0.17
CA GLU A 137 -17.32 -2.95 0.42
C GLU A 137 -17.28 -1.94 1.59
N ASP A 138 -16.23 -1.94 2.42
CA ASP A 138 -16.17 -1.20 3.68
C ASP A 138 -14.74 -0.77 4.06
N ALA A 139 -14.09 0.09 3.26
CA ALA A 139 -12.91 0.81 3.76
C ALA A 139 -13.36 1.95 4.70
N GLU A 140 -13.72 1.59 5.94
CA GLU A 140 -13.80 2.51 7.10
C GLU A 140 -12.42 3.00 7.56
#